data_AF-A0A9E5NUZ7-F1
#
_entry.id   AF-A0A9E5NUZ7-F1
#
_cell.length_a   1.000
_cell.length_b   1.000
_cell.length_c   1.000
_cell.angle_alpha   90.00
_cell.angle_beta   90.00
_cell.angle_gamma   90.00
#
_symmetry.space_group_name_H-M   'P 1'
#
loop_
_entity.id
_entity.type
_entity.pdbx_description
1 polymer ?
#
loop_
_entity_poly.entity_id
_entity_poly.type
_entity_poly.pdbx_seq_one_letter_code
_entity_poly.pdbx_strand_id
1 'polypeptide(L)'
;MRTKNLFIAVAALTLLSGRALVGVPAQDQDEDKAKAENWIAQADSTKALVEGVLASAIEAGAEEHPVASGQVADAQSWLGEGARALATAKEALAAEDYERAANVGNMAWQYYVKAGTAAVLAAKLVSGGKR
;
A
#
# COMPACT_ATOMS: atom_id res chain seq x y z
N MET A 1 -21.78 -4.23 -65.13
CA MET A 1 -22.71 -3.20 -64.62
C MET A 1 -22.68 -3.25 -63.09
N ARG A 2 -22.30 -2.13 -62.46
CA ARG A 2 -22.52 -1.70 -61.05
C ARG A 2 -22.14 -2.62 -59.86
N THR A 3 -21.14 -2.13 -59.12
CA THR A 3 -20.85 -2.31 -57.68
C THR A 3 -22.07 -2.09 -56.79
N LYS A 4 -22.15 -2.78 -55.62
CA LYS A 4 -22.54 -2.22 -54.30
C LYS A 4 -22.01 -3.06 -53.12
N ASN A 5 -21.45 -2.32 -52.16
CA ASN A 5 -21.01 -2.71 -50.81
C ASN A 5 -22.14 -3.32 -49.96
N LEU A 6 -21.80 -4.20 -49.01
CA LEU A 6 -22.15 -4.02 -47.59
C LEU A 6 -21.47 -5.12 -46.73
N PHE A 7 -20.47 -4.74 -45.94
CA PHE A 7 -20.05 -5.53 -44.78
C PHE A 7 -21.06 -5.25 -43.65
N ILE A 8 -21.82 -6.26 -43.25
CA ILE A 8 -22.62 -6.24 -42.02
C ILE A 8 -21.95 -7.20 -41.04
N ALA A 9 -21.46 -6.65 -39.93
CA ALA A 9 -21.05 -7.41 -38.76
C ALA A 9 -22.29 -7.94 -38.04
N VAL A 10 -22.27 -9.23 -37.65
CA VAL A 10 -23.19 -9.77 -36.64
C VAL A 10 -22.38 -10.66 -35.70
N ALA A 11 -22.45 -10.30 -34.42
CA ALA A 11 -21.86 -10.98 -33.29
C ALA A 11 -22.41 -12.40 -33.11
N ALA A 12 -21.55 -13.34 -32.73
CA ALA A 12 -21.95 -14.67 -32.26
C ALA A 12 -21.33 -14.94 -30.90
N LEU A 13 -22.13 -14.60 -29.90
CA LEU A 13 -22.21 -15.13 -28.55
C LEU A 13 -21.86 -16.64 -28.49
N THR A 14 -20.81 -17.02 -27.78
CA THR A 14 -20.61 -18.41 -27.31
C THR A 14 -20.79 -18.45 -25.80
N LEU A 15 -22.00 -18.83 -25.39
CA LEU A 15 -22.34 -19.24 -24.04
C LEU A 15 -21.76 -20.63 -23.73
N LEU A 16 -21.17 -20.71 -22.54
CA LEU A 16 -21.14 -21.82 -21.58
C LEU A 16 -20.77 -23.24 -22.04
N SER A 17 -19.63 -23.67 -21.49
CA SER A 17 -19.42 -24.99 -20.87
C SER A 17 -18.40 -24.77 -19.74
N GLY A 18 -18.69 -24.81 -18.44
CA GLY A 18 -19.65 -25.61 -17.69
C GLY A 18 -18.85 -26.48 -16.71
N ARG A 19 -19.00 -26.23 -15.39
CA ARG A 19 -18.50 -26.99 -14.22
C ARG A 19 -17.04 -26.69 -13.82
N ALA A 20 -16.74 -26.09 -12.68
CA ALA A 20 -17.27 -26.39 -11.35
C ALA A 20 -17.74 -25.15 -10.58
N LEU A 21 -19.03 -25.15 -10.27
CA LEU A 21 -19.59 -24.51 -9.10
C LEU A 21 -19.04 -25.25 -7.86
N VAL A 22 -17.83 -24.93 -7.45
CA VAL A 22 -17.52 -24.99 -6.02
C VAL A 22 -18.17 -23.73 -5.49
N GLY A 23 -19.16 -23.88 -4.61
CA GLY A 23 -19.64 -22.76 -3.82
C GLY A 23 -18.48 -22.24 -2.98
N VAL A 24 -17.65 -21.38 -3.57
CA VAL A 24 -16.94 -20.36 -2.80
C VAL A 24 -18.08 -19.59 -2.17
N PRO A 25 -18.24 -19.59 -0.83
CA PRO A 25 -19.16 -18.65 -0.23
C PRO A 25 -18.84 -17.31 -0.86
N ALA A 26 -19.86 -16.54 -1.26
CA ALA A 26 -19.63 -15.12 -1.49
C ALA A 26 -19.16 -14.58 -0.13
N GLN A 27 -17.85 -14.70 0.13
CA GLN A 27 -17.18 -14.06 1.23
C GLN A 27 -17.47 -12.59 0.98
N ASP A 28 -18.15 -12.00 1.95
CA ASP A 28 -18.92 -10.79 1.78
C ASP A 28 -18.01 -9.72 1.17
N GLN A 29 -18.15 -9.45 -0.13
CA GLN A 29 -17.20 -8.60 -0.85
C GLN A 29 -17.19 -7.19 -0.24
N ASP A 30 -18.28 -6.81 0.41
CA ASP A 30 -18.40 -5.57 1.17
C ASP A 30 -17.51 -5.58 2.42
N GLU A 31 -17.39 -6.71 3.13
CA GLU A 31 -16.48 -6.86 4.28
C GLU A 31 -15.00 -6.83 3.84
N ASP A 32 -14.66 -7.55 2.77
CA ASP A 32 -13.28 -7.59 2.27
C ASP A 32 -12.85 -6.24 1.70
N LYS A 33 -13.75 -5.55 0.99
CA LYS A 33 -13.53 -4.17 0.53
C LYS A 33 -13.33 -3.21 1.70
N ALA A 34 -14.22 -3.24 2.70
CA ALA A 34 -14.09 -2.38 3.89
C ALA A 34 -12.78 -2.62 4.63
N LYS A 35 -12.35 -3.89 4.73
CA LYS A 35 -11.06 -4.26 5.31
C LYS A 35 -9.88 -3.72 4.50
N ALA A 36 -9.93 -3.80 3.17
CA ALA A 36 -8.91 -3.26 2.29
C ALA A 36 -8.79 -1.74 2.42
N GLU A 37 -9.91 -1.03 2.35
CA GLU A 37 -9.97 0.43 2.52
C GLU A 37 -9.44 0.85 3.89
N ASN A 38 -9.80 0.13 4.95
CA ASN A 38 -9.32 0.40 6.30
C ASN A 38 -7.79 0.24 6.42
N TRP A 39 -7.20 -0.81 5.85
CA TRP A 39 -5.74 -0.99 5.90
C TRP A 39 -5.00 0.06 5.09
N ILE A 40 -5.52 0.43 3.91
CA ILE A 40 -4.95 1.50 3.09
C ILE A 40 -5.01 2.84 3.83
N ALA A 41 -6.15 3.17 4.45
CA ALA A 41 -6.32 4.39 5.24
C ALA A 41 -5.37 4.45 6.45
N GLN A 42 -5.23 3.33 7.17
CA GLN A 42 -4.27 3.23 8.28
C GLN A 42 -2.83 3.40 7.81
N ALA A 43 -2.46 2.82 6.66
CA ALA A 43 -1.14 2.98 6.08
C ALA A 43 -0.86 4.43 5.66
N ASP A 44 -1.81 5.10 4.97
CA ASP A 44 -1.70 6.52 4.59
C ASP A 44 -1.53 7.44 5.81
N SER A 45 -2.35 7.24 6.86
CA SER A 45 -2.26 8.03 8.09
C SER A 45 -0.93 7.80 8.83
N THR A 46 -0.50 6.54 8.93
CA THR A 46 0.76 6.18 9.60
C THR A 46 1.95 6.75 8.84
N LYS A 47 1.94 6.71 7.50
CA LYS A 47 2.97 7.32 6.66
C LYS A 47 3.18 8.80 7.02
N ALA A 48 2.11 9.60 7.03
CA ALA A 48 2.20 11.03 7.29
C ALA A 48 2.77 11.33 8.69
N LEU A 49 2.36 10.57 9.70
CA LEU A 49 2.91 10.69 11.06
C LEU A 49 4.41 10.38 11.10
N VAL A 50 4.83 9.31 10.43
CA VAL A 50 6.24 8.88 10.41
C VAL A 50 7.11 9.85 9.64
N GLU A 51 6.65 10.37 8.50
CA GLU A 51 7.35 11.43 7.76
C GLU A 51 7.55 12.67 8.64
N GLY A 52 6.54 13.06 9.43
CA GLY A 52 6.66 14.15 10.39
C GLY A 52 7.71 13.90 11.49
N VAL A 53 7.68 12.71 12.11
CA VAL A 53 8.67 12.35 13.15
C VAL A 53 10.09 12.32 12.59
N LEU A 54 10.27 11.75 11.39
CA LEU A 54 11.57 11.70 10.73
C LEU A 54 12.07 13.10 10.38
N ALA A 55 11.21 13.96 9.83
CA ALA A 55 11.55 15.34 9.53
C ALA A 55 12.03 16.08 10.79
N SER A 56 11.30 15.96 11.91
CA SER A 56 11.72 16.57 13.18
C SER A 56 13.04 16.01 13.71
N ALA A 57 13.32 14.72 13.51
CA ALA A 57 14.61 14.14 13.87
C ALA A 57 15.76 14.72 13.03
N ILE A 58 15.55 14.86 11.71
CA ILE A 58 16.51 15.44 10.78
C ILE A 58 16.77 16.91 11.13
N GLU A 59 15.72 17.71 11.38
CA GLU A 59 15.83 19.10 11.81
C GLU A 59 16.62 19.27 13.12
N ALA A 60 16.58 18.26 14.00
CA ALA A 60 17.36 18.23 15.23
C ALA A 60 18.85 17.86 15.03
N GLY A 61 19.25 17.45 13.82
CA GLY A 61 20.63 17.06 13.49
C GLY A 61 20.89 15.54 13.53
N ALA A 62 19.86 14.71 13.30
CA ALA A 62 20.02 13.27 13.30
C ALA A 62 20.90 12.74 12.17
N GLU A 63 20.95 13.42 11.02
CA GLU A 63 21.74 12.98 9.86
C GLU A 63 23.25 13.14 10.09
N GLU A 64 23.66 14.16 10.84
CA GLU A 64 25.06 14.43 11.16
C GLU A 64 25.53 13.70 12.42
N HIS A 65 24.59 13.15 13.21
CA HIS A 65 24.92 12.48 14.46
C HIS A 65 25.51 11.08 14.20
N PRO A 66 26.71 10.74 14.75
CA PRO A 66 27.44 9.51 14.42
C PRO A 66 26.67 8.20 14.63
N VAL A 67 25.68 8.19 15.53
CA VAL A 67 24.88 7.01 15.85
C VAL A 67 23.46 7.10 15.29
N ALA A 68 22.92 8.31 15.10
CA ALA A 68 21.51 8.47 14.70
C ALA A 68 21.32 8.40 13.18
N SER A 69 22.36 8.71 12.40
CA SER A 69 22.33 8.70 10.94
C SER A 69 21.94 7.33 10.36
N GLY A 70 22.39 6.24 11.00
CA GLY A 70 21.96 4.88 10.62
C GLY A 70 20.46 4.66 10.81
N GLN A 71 19.88 5.21 11.87
CA GLN A 71 18.44 5.12 12.11
C GLN A 71 17.63 6.00 11.15
N VAL A 72 18.17 7.14 10.72
CA VAL A 72 17.57 7.95 9.64
C VAL A 72 17.55 7.15 8.33
N ALA A 73 18.66 6.52 7.96
CA ALA A 73 18.74 5.70 6.76
C ALA A 73 17.76 4.51 6.80
N ASP A 74 17.66 3.82 7.94
CA ASP A 74 16.68 2.74 8.14
C ASP A 74 15.24 3.26 7.99
N ALA A 75 14.92 4.41 8.59
CA ALA A 75 13.60 5.01 8.47
C ALA A 75 13.23 5.34 7.02
N GLN A 76 14.15 5.96 6.28
CA GLN A 76 13.98 6.28 4.85
C GLN A 76 13.80 5.02 4.00
N SER A 77 14.60 3.98 4.26
CA SER A 77 14.49 2.70 3.56
C SER A 77 13.12 2.05 3.75
N TRP A 78 12.64 1.98 5.00
CA TRP A 78 11.33 1.41 5.31
C TRP A 78 10.16 2.27 4.79
N LEU A 79 10.29 3.59 4.79
CA LEU A 79 9.33 4.48 4.13
C LEU A 79 9.23 4.16 2.62
N GLY A 80 10.37 3.89 1.98
CA GLY A 80 10.42 3.47 0.58
C GLY A 80 9.69 2.15 0.32
N GLU A 81 9.89 1.13 1.16
CA GLU A 81 9.16 -0.14 1.06
C GLU A 81 7.66 0.03 1.30
N GLY A 82 7.29 0.81 2.32
CA GLY A 82 5.91 1.12 2.64
C GLY A 82 5.21 1.83 1.47
N ALA A 83 5.89 2.78 0.81
CA ALA A 83 5.34 3.51 -0.33
C ALA A 83 5.07 2.59 -1.54
N ARG A 84 5.99 1.66 -1.83
CA ARG A 84 5.79 0.65 -2.89
C ARG A 84 4.62 -0.28 -2.60
N ALA A 85 4.55 -0.79 -1.36
CA ALA A 85 3.45 -1.65 -0.93
C ALA A 85 2.11 -0.90 -0.99
N LEU A 86 2.04 0.33 -0.49
CA LEU A 86 0.83 1.13 -0.51
C LEU A 86 0.33 1.40 -1.94
N ALA A 87 1.22 1.69 -2.89
CA ALA A 87 0.86 1.85 -4.29
C ALA A 87 0.27 0.54 -4.85
N THR A 88 0.91 -0.60 -4.57
CA THR A 88 0.43 -1.93 -4.98
C THR A 88 -0.94 -2.25 -4.36
N ALA A 89 -1.18 -1.86 -3.11
CA ALA A 89 -2.48 -2.06 -2.45
C ALA A 89 -3.58 -1.23 -3.11
N LYS A 90 -3.28 0.03 -3.48
CA LYS A 90 -4.22 0.92 -4.19
C LYS A 90 -4.53 0.41 -5.61
N GLU A 91 -3.53 -0.14 -6.31
CA GLU A 91 -3.74 -0.80 -7.59
C GLU A 91 -4.63 -2.04 -7.47
N ALA A 92 -4.41 -2.88 -6.46
CA ALA A 92 -5.25 -4.05 -6.20
C ALA A 92 -6.69 -3.65 -5.83
N LEU A 93 -6.87 -2.59 -5.04
CA LEU A 93 -8.20 -2.06 -4.70
C LEU A 93 -8.94 -1.59 -5.96
N ALA A 94 -8.25 -0.88 -6.86
CA ALA A 94 -8.82 -0.42 -8.13
C ALA A 94 -9.17 -1.58 -9.09
N ALA A 95 -8.50 -2.73 -8.94
CA ALA A 95 -8.78 -3.96 -9.67
C ALA A 95 -9.82 -4.87 -8.97
N GLU A 96 -10.45 -4.39 -7.89
CA GLU A 96 -11.42 -5.15 -7.06
C GLU A 96 -10.84 -6.44 -6.44
N ASP A 97 -9.51 -6.56 -6.37
CA ASP A 97 -8.80 -7.62 -5.67
C ASP A 97 -8.65 -7.25 -4.19
N TYR A 98 -9.77 -7.31 -3.46
CA TYR A 98 -9.86 -6.81 -2.09
C TYR A 98 -9.00 -7.59 -1.09
N GLU A 99 -8.85 -8.90 -1.27
CA GLU A 99 -7.98 -9.71 -0.41
C GLU A 99 -6.51 -9.27 -0.56
N ARG A 100 -6.04 -9.10 -1.79
CA ARG A 100 -4.69 -8.59 -2.05
C ARG A 100 -4.53 -7.17 -1.56
N ALA A 101 -5.51 -6.30 -1.80
CA ALA A 101 -5.48 -4.92 -1.33
C ALA A 101 -5.36 -4.84 0.19
N ALA A 102 -6.14 -5.65 0.93
CA ALA A 102 -6.05 -5.74 2.38
C ALA A 102 -4.70 -6.28 2.87
N ASN A 103 -4.21 -7.37 2.28
CA ASN A 103 -2.96 -8.00 2.67
C ASN A 103 -1.75 -7.07 2.43
N VAL A 104 -1.70 -6.44 1.26
CA VAL A 104 -0.62 -5.53 0.89
C VAL A 104 -0.74 -4.19 1.64
N GLY A 105 -1.96 -3.71 1.90
CA GLY A 105 -2.20 -2.53 2.74
C GLY A 105 -1.70 -2.71 4.18
N ASN A 106 -1.97 -3.87 4.78
CA ASN A 106 -1.42 -4.24 6.09
C ASN A 106 0.12 -4.31 6.05
N MET A 107 0.71 -4.87 5.00
CA MET A 107 2.16 -4.91 4.84
C MET A 107 2.76 -3.50 4.73
N ALA A 108 2.12 -2.59 3.98
CA ALA A 108 2.53 -1.19 3.91
C ALA A 108 2.51 -0.53 5.30
N TRP A 109 1.44 -0.74 6.06
CA TRP A 109 1.32 -0.27 7.45
C TRP A 109 2.48 -0.79 8.32
N GLN A 110 2.82 -2.08 8.25
CA GLN A 110 3.94 -2.66 9.02
C GLN A 110 5.29 -2.05 8.65
N TYR A 111 5.54 -1.75 7.37
CA TYR A 111 6.76 -1.04 6.98
C TYR A 111 6.81 0.37 7.55
N TYR A 112 5.68 1.09 7.57
CA TYR A 112 5.63 2.40 8.21
C TYR A 112 5.83 2.32 9.74
N VAL A 113 5.34 1.29 10.42
CA VAL A 113 5.64 1.07 11.85
C VAL A 113 7.14 0.85 12.08
N LYS A 114 7.82 0.08 11.22
CA LYS A 114 9.28 -0.08 11.27
C LYS A 114 10.00 1.24 11.03
N ALA A 115 9.58 2.01 10.03
CA ALA A 115 10.12 3.32 9.75
C ALA A 115 9.94 4.28 10.94
N GLY A 116 8.76 4.31 11.55
CA GLY A 116 8.46 5.12 12.72
C GLY A 116 9.32 4.74 13.93
N THR A 117 9.57 3.44 14.12
CA THR A 117 10.47 2.96 15.18
C THR A 117 11.88 3.51 14.99
N ALA A 118 12.42 3.42 13.78
CA ALA A 118 13.75 3.96 13.46
C ALA A 118 13.79 5.50 13.61
N ALA A 119 12.77 6.21 13.12
CA ALA A 119 12.67 7.66 13.25
C ALA A 119 12.62 8.13 14.72
N VAL A 120 11.86 7.44 15.58
CA VAL A 120 11.82 7.72 17.02
C VAL A 120 13.17 7.45 17.70
N LEU A 121 13.87 6.38 17.29
CA LEU A 121 15.20 6.08 17.80
C LEU A 121 16.22 7.16 17.38
N ALA A 122 16.16 7.62 16.13
CA ALA A 122 16.97 8.73 15.64
C ALA A 122 16.75 9.99 16.49
N ALA A 123 15.49 10.39 16.69
CA ALA A 123 15.13 11.55 17.51
C ALA A 123 15.65 11.42 18.96
N LYS A 124 15.51 10.23 19.56
CA LYS A 124 15.96 9.96 20.93
C LYS A 124 17.48 10.07 21.09
N LEU A 125 18.23 9.60 20.09
CA LEU A 125 19.69 9.63 20.11
C LEU A 125 20.21 11.07 20.09
N VAL A 126 19.57 11.92 19.28
CA VAL A 126 19.93 13.34 19.18
C VAL A 126 19.55 14.13 20.43
N SER A 127 18.38 13.85 21.03
CA SER A 127 17.93 14.55 22.23
C SER A 127 18.62 14.08 23.53
N GLY A 128 19.56 13.12 23.44
CA GLY A 128 20.24 12.55 24.61
C GLY A 128 19.30 11.77 25.54
N GLY A 129 18.17 11.28 25.04
CA GLY A 129 17.19 10.48 25.78
C GLY A 129 16.38 11.23 26.84
N LYS A 130 16.42 12.57 26.88
CA LYS A 130 15.55 13.36 27.78
C LYS A 130 14.14 13.43 27.17
N ARG A 131 13.17 12.86 27.88
CA ARG A 131 11.73 13.03 27.62
C ARG A 131 11.26 14.33 28.24
#